data_AF-A0A178MM09-F1
#
_entry.id   AF-A0A178MM09-F1
#
_cell.length_a   1.000
_cell.length_b   1.000
_cell.length_c   1.000
_cell.angle_alpha   90.00
_cell.angle_beta   90.00
_cell.angle_gamma   90.00
#
_symmetry.space_group_name_H-M   'P 1'
#
loop_
_entity.id
_entity.type
_entity.pdbx_description
1 polymer ?
#
loop_
_entity_poly.entity_id
_entity_poly.type
_entity_poly.pdbx_seq_one_letter_code
_entity_poly.pdbx_strand_id
1 'polypeptide(L)'
;MFGSAAATAVLTAVLLSVSSSPANACPSEPYIGTVCTIGTSYCPQDYLPADGRSLLISNNAALYSLLYTVFGGDGKTTFNLPDMRDRVAVGLNSSGSNRGFKLGAEAVTLTTANLTSHTHTATFTPGVNGAIQATATMQVAGVAANSASGGTNAPTPTSNIMAGNAAPTKMWAPEPQTALVSVGGLTAAQSGTIVGQVINDVAGGSKPVPTISPQQGLTYCIAVSGVYPPRP
;
A
#
# COMPACT_ATOMS: atom_id res chain seq x y z
N MET A 1 68.97 -37.16 65.09
CA MET A 1 68.23 -35.91 65.35
C MET A 1 67.86 -35.34 63.99
N PHE A 2 66.56 -35.27 63.72
CA PHE A 2 65.99 -35.12 62.38
C PHE A 2 66.29 -33.75 61.76
N GLY A 3 66.72 -33.76 60.49
CA GLY A 3 66.82 -32.57 59.65
C GLY A 3 65.44 -32.15 59.13
N SER A 4 65.19 -30.85 59.08
CA SER A 4 63.99 -30.28 58.48
C SER A 4 64.41 -29.36 57.33
N ALA A 5 64.19 -29.85 56.10
CA ALA A 5 64.28 -29.07 54.88
C ALA A 5 62.91 -28.40 54.65
N ALA A 6 62.86 -27.08 54.79
CA ALA A 6 61.69 -26.30 54.40
C ALA A 6 61.74 -26.08 52.88
N ALA A 7 61.09 -26.97 52.13
CA ALA A 7 60.84 -26.77 50.71
C ALA A 7 59.67 -25.77 50.53
N THR A 8 59.99 -24.51 50.27
CA THR A 8 59.03 -23.51 49.83
C THR A 8 58.61 -23.82 48.39
N ALA A 9 57.44 -24.45 48.24
CA ALA A 9 56.78 -24.64 46.95
C ALA A 9 56.27 -23.29 46.43
N VAL A 10 56.97 -22.71 45.45
CA VAL A 10 56.45 -21.58 44.67
C VAL A 10 55.45 -22.15 43.66
N LEU A 11 54.18 -22.14 44.04
CA LEU A 11 53.07 -22.48 43.16
C LEU A 11 52.86 -21.30 42.20
N THR A 12 53.54 -21.28 41.05
CA THR A 12 53.21 -20.39 39.94
C THR A 12 51.88 -20.83 39.35
N ALA A 13 50.79 -20.29 39.88
CA ALA A 13 49.49 -20.34 39.23
C ALA A 13 49.58 -19.54 37.92
N VAL A 14 49.80 -20.23 36.80
CA VAL A 14 49.52 -19.69 35.48
C VAL A 14 48.01 -19.55 35.41
N LEU A 15 47.49 -18.38 35.77
CA LEU A 15 46.14 -17.99 35.40
C LEU A 15 46.11 -17.92 33.87
N LEU A 16 45.59 -18.98 33.24
CA LEU A 16 45.02 -18.90 31.90
C LEU A 16 43.83 -17.94 32.00
N SER A 17 44.10 -16.64 31.95
CA SER A 17 43.08 -15.64 31.67
C SER A 17 42.59 -15.93 30.26
N VAL A 18 41.52 -16.69 30.15
CA VAL A 18 40.70 -16.78 28.94
C VAL A 18 40.08 -15.40 28.77
N SER A 19 40.85 -14.46 28.26
CA SER A 19 40.34 -13.17 27.86
C SER A 19 39.41 -13.44 26.68
N SER A 20 38.11 -13.29 26.91
CA SER A 20 37.14 -13.22 25.84
C SER A 20 37.59 -12.13 24.87
N SER A 21 38.12 -12.50 23.71
CA SER A 21 38.45 -11.52 22.68
C SER A 21 37.18 -10.76 22.34
N PRO A 22 37.19 -9.42 22.32
CA PRO A 22 36.02 -8.67 21.90
C PRO A 22 35.62 -9.12 20.50
N ALA A 23 34.31 -9.32 20.28
CA ALA A 23 33.77 -9.60 18.97
C ALA A 23 33.93 -8.34 18.10
N ASN A 24 35.07 -8.22 17.44
CA ASN A 24 35.33 -7.16 16.48
C ASN A 24 34.49 -7.43 15.23
N ALA A 25 33.66 -6.47 14.82
CA ALA A 25 32.85 -6.59 13.61
C ALA A 25 33.71 -6.88 12.37
N CYS A 26 34.89 -6.26 12.28
CA CYS A 26 35.94 -6.57 11.31
C CYS A 26 37.25 -6.88 12.07
N PRO A 27 37.60 -8.15 12.31
CA PRO A 27 38.86 -8.50 12.96
C PRO A 27 40.06 -8.20 12.05
N SER A 28 41.24 -7.98 12.64
CA SER A 28 42.50 -7.81 11.90
C SER A 28 42.95 -9.06 11.16
N GLU A 29 42.46 -10.23 11.58
CA GLU A 29 42.78 -11.53 10.99
C GLU A 29 41.48 -12.26 10.60
N PRO A 30 40.77 -11.80 9.55
CA PRO A 30 39.49 -12.37 9.17
C PRO A 30 39.65 -13.66 8.36
N TYR A 31 38.58 -14.43 8.30
CA TYR A 31 38.41 -15.38 7.21
C TYR A 31 38.16 -14.64 5.89
N ILE A 32 38.88 -15.01 4.83
CA ILE A 32 38.70 -14.42 3.50
C ILE A 32 37.23 -14.57 3.08
N GLY A 33 36.63 -13.51 2.54
CA GLY A 33 35.23 -13.47 2.13
C GLY A 33 34.24 -13.13 3.25
N THR A 34 34.70 -12.92 4.49
CA THR A 34 33.85 -12.39 5.57
C THR A 34 33.36 -11.00 5.23
N VAL A 35 32.06 -10.74 5.43
CA VAL A 35 31.46 -9.42 5.27
C VAL A 35 31.15 -8.84 6.64
N CYS A 36 31.56 -7.60 6.87
CA CYS A 36 31.29 -6.86 8.10
C CYS A 36 30.68 -5.48 7.80
N THR A 37 30.10 -4.86 8.83
CA THR A 37 29.55 -3.50 8.77
C THR A 37 30.34 -2.57 9.67
N ILE A 38 30.60 -1.37 9.18
CA ILE A 38 31.32 -0.32 9.92
C ILE A 38 30.65 1.03 9.74
N GLY A 39 30.79 1.91 10.73
CA GLY A 39 30.26 3.27 10.70
C GLY A 39 31.16 4.29 9.99
N THR A 40 32.31 3.87 9.45
CA THR A 40 33.27 4.73 8.74
C THR A 40 33.04 4.68 7.23
N SER A 41 33.45 5.73 6.51
CA SER A 41 33.30 5.83 5.05
C SER A 41 34.31 4.99 4.23
N TYR A 42 35.20 4.27 4.90
CA TYR A 42 36.27 3.48 4.29
C TYR A 42 36.42 2.16 5.03
N CYS A 43 36.84 1.13 4.29
CA CYS A 43 37.16 -0.17 4.86
C CYS A 43 38.58 -0.20 5.42
N PRO A 44 38.82 -0.92 6.53
CA PRO A 44 40.15 -1.10 7.10
C PRO A 44 41.07 -1.88 6.15
N GLN A 45 42.36 -1.95 6.49
CA GLN A 45 43.33 -2.76 5.76
C GLN A 45 42.83 -4.21 5.62
N ASP A 46 43.14 -4.85 4.49
CA ASP A 46 42.69 -6.21 4.12
C ASP A 46 41.21 -6.37 3.79
N TYR A 47 40.45 -5.26 3.83
CA TYR A 47 39.07 -5.19 3.40
C TYR A 47 38.86 -4.25 2.23
N LEU A 48 37.88 -4.56 1.39
CA LEU A 48 37.38 -3.65 0.36
C LEU A 48 35.89 -3.39 0.56
N PRO A 49 35.36 -2.23 0.11
CA PRO A 49 33.92 -1.98 0.09
C PRO A 49 33.18 -3.06 -0.71
N ALA A 50 32.07 -3.56 -0.17
CA ALA A 50 31.17 -4.48 -0.86
C ALA A 50 30.25 -3.69 -1.81
N ASP A 51 30.84 -3.12 -2.87
CA ASP A 51 30.19 -2.20 -3.81
C ASP A 51 30.02 -2.79 -5.22
N GLY A 52 30.17 -4.11 -5.37
CA GLY A 52 30.01 -4.79 -6.66
C GLY A 52 31.19 -4.63 -7.63
N ARG A 53 32.31 -4.01 -7.23
CA ARG A 53 33.46 -3.80 -8.13
C ARG A 53 34.02 -5.12 -8.67
N SER A 54 34.65 -5.02 -9.84
CA SER A 54 35.37 -6.12 -10.47
C SER A 54 36.83 -6.17 -9.99
N LEU A 55 37.32 -7.36 -9.69
CA LEU A 55 38.70 -7.62 -9.27
C LEU A 55 39.36 -8.63 -10.20
N LEU A 56 40.67 -8.46 -10.41
CA LEU A 56 41.50 -9.43 -11.12
C LEU A 56 41.69 -10.70 -10.30
N ILE A 57 41.44 -11.85 -10.92
CA ILE A 57 41.65 -13.18 -10.33
C ILE A 57 43.12 -13.38 -9.98
N SER A 58 44.04 -12.91 -10.83
CA SER A 58 45.50 -13.06 -10.63
C SER A 58 45.98 -12.53 -9.27
N ASN A 59 45.33 -11.48 -8.76
CA ASN A 59 45.73 -10.81 -7.53
C ASN A 59 44.88 -11.24 -6.31
N ASN A 60 43.79 -11.98 -6.53
CA ASN A 60 42.82 -12.33 -5.49
C ASN A 60 42.37 -13.80 -5.62
N ALA A 61 43.30 -14.70 -5.95
CA ALA A 61 43.00 -16.10 -6.25
C ALA A 61 42.27 -16.81 -5.08
N ALA A 62 42.67 -16.52 -3.84
CA ALA A 62 42.04 -17.09 -2.63
C ALA A 62 40.59 -16.61 -2.44
N LEU A 63 40.29 -15.35 -2.73
CA LEU A 63 38.91 -14.86 -2.65
C LEU A 63 38.05 -15.43 -3.80
N TYR A 64 38.62 -15.52 -5.00
CA TYR A 64 37.94 -16.09 -6.15
C TYR A 64 37.56 -17.56 -5.94
N SER A 65 38.41 -18.38 -5.31
CA SER A 65 38.08 -19.79 -5.05
C SER A 65 36.92 -19.99 -4.07
N LEU A 66 36.54 -18.95 -3.33
CA LEU A 66 35.40 -18.94 -2.41
C LEU A 66 34.14 -18.38 -3.09
N LEU A 67 34.26 -17.26 -3.80
CA LEU A 67 33.11 -16.54 -4.38
C LEU A 67 32.76 -16.99 -5.81
N TYR A 68 33.72 -17.50 -6.58
CA TYR A 68 33.60 -17.75 -8.01
C TYR A 68 33.04 -16.50 -8.73
N THR A 69 32.12 -16.69 -9.67
CA THR A 69 31.42 -15.64 -10.42
C THR A 69 30.01 -15.37 -9.89
N VAL A 70 29.71 -15.73 -8.64
CA VAL A 70 28.37 -15.61 -8.05
C VAL A 70 27.81 -14.18 -8.12
N PHE A 71 28.69 -13.17 -8.06
CA PHE A 71 28.32 -11.76 -8.13
C PHE A 71 28.66 -11.10 -9.48
N GLY A 72 29.08 -11.89 -10.48
CA GLY A 72 29.48 -11.43 -11.80
C GLY A 72 30.98 -11.59 -12.10
N GLY A 73 31.41 -11.02 -13.22
CA GLY A 73 32.74 -11.20 -13.81
C GLY A 73 32.76 -12.31 -14.87
N ASP A 74 33.90 -12.46 -15.55
CA ASP A 74 34.06 -13.41 -16.66
C ASP A 74 34.53 -14.81 -16.22
N GLY A 75 34.96 -14.97 -14.97
CA GLY A 75 35.47 -16.21 -14.41
C GLY A 75 36.80 -16.69 -14.99
N LYS A 76 37.45 -15.86 -15.81
CA LYS A 76 38.73 -16.15 -16.46
C LYS A 76 39.80 -15.14 -16.04
N THR A 77 39.47 -13.86 -16.12
CA THR A 77 40.35 -12.75 -15.75
C THR A 77 39.85 -12.03 -14.51
N THR A 78 38.52 -11.96 -14.34
CA THR A 78 37.87 -11.14 -13.33
C THR A 78 36.69 -11.85 -12.65
N PHE A 79 36.41 -11.40 -11.44
CA PHE A 79 35.20 -11.73 -10.69
C PHE A 79 34.74 -10.47 -9.95
N ASN A 80 33.47 -10.41 -9.57
CA ASN A 80 32.92 -9.27 -8.87
C ASN A 80 32.72 -9.54 -7.37
N LEU A 81 32.84 -8.49 -6.57
CA LEU A 81 32.44 -8.49 -5.17
C LEU A 81 30.90 -8.45 -5.03
N PRO A 82 30.34 -8.78 -3.85
CA PRO A 82 28.95 -8.46 -3.54
C PRO A 82 28.71 -6.95 -3.65
N ASP A 83 27.52 -6.57 -4.12
CA ASP A 83 27.02 -5.19 -4.07
C ASP A 83 25.98 -5.10 -2.96
N MET A 84 26.33 -4.45 -1.86
CA MET A 84 25.51 -4.30 -0.65
C MET A 84 24.91 -2.90 -0.51
N ARG A 85 25.10 -2.01 -1.50
CA ARG A 85 24.50 -0.67 -1.48
C ARG A 85 22.98 -0.80 -1.58
N ASP A 86 22.27 -0.09 -0.70
CA ASP A 86 20.81 -0.12 -0.54
C ASP A 86 20.23 -1.52 -0.32
N ARG A 87 21.02 -2.42 0.30
CA ARG A 87 20.64 -3.81 0.54
C ARG A 87 20.91 -4.23 1.96
N VAL A 88 20.00 -5.06 2.48
CA VAL A 88 20.15 -5.72 3.78
C VAL A 88 20.48 -7.18 3.53
N ALA A 89 21.43 -7.72 4.30
CA ALA A 89 21.76 -9.13 4.24
C ALA A 89 20.60 -9.98 4.75
N VAL A 90 20.25 -11.04 4.01
CA VAL A 90 19.21 -12.00 4.37
C VAL A 90 19.80 -13.39 4.44
N GLY A 91 19.23 -14.24 5.32
CA GLY A 91 19.63 -15.64 5.44
C GLY A 91 19.38 -16.40 4.14
N LEU A 92 20.31 -17.27 3.77
CA LEU A 92 20.15 -18.07 2.57
C LEU A 92 19.01 -19.07 2.73
N ASN A 93 18.25 -19.27 1.65
CA ASN A 93 17.27 -20.35 1.55
C ASN A 93 17.23 -20.91 0.13
N SER A 94 16.83 -22.17 0.01
CA SER A 94 16.75 -22.89 -1.26
C SER A 94 15.64 -22.38 -2.19
N SER A 95 14.76 -21.52 -1.67
CA SER A 95 13.49 -21.14 -2.32
C SER A 95 13.49 -19.74 -2.92
N GLY A 96 14.63 -19.04 -2.94
CA GLY A 96 14.74 -17.75 -3.63
C GLY A 96 15.85 -16.83 -3.10
N SER A 97 16.36 -17.08 -1.89
CA SER A 97 17.48 -16.32 -1.30
C SER A 97 18.79 -17.08 -1.45
N ASN A 98 19.18 -17.39 -2.69
CA ASN A 98 20.48 -17.99 -2.96
C ASN A 98 21.58 -16.90 -3.02
N ARG A 99 22.85 -17.28 -2.88
CA ARG A 99 23.96 -16.31 -2.96
C ARG A 99 23.95 -15.61 -4.31
N GLY A 100 24.19 -14.29 -4.28
CA GLY A 100 24.22 -13.45 -5.49
C GLY A 100 22.86 -12.94 -5.95
N PHE A 101 21.75 -13.46 -5.40
CA PHE A 101 20.42 -13.02 -5.80
C PHE A 101 20.10 -11.66 -5.20
N LYS A 102 19.61 -10.76 -6.04
CA LYS A 102 19.15 -9.42 -5.67
C LYS A 102 17.65 -9.49 -5.46
N LEU A 103 17.22 -9.42 -4.20
CA LEU A 103 15.81 -9.56 -3.81
C LEU A 103 15.24 -8.23 -3.30
N GLY A 104 13.91 -8.14 -3.33
CA GLY A 104 13.15 -6.99 -2.86
C GLY A 104 13.07 -5.84 -3.87
N ALA A 105 12.25 -4.85 -3.52
CA ALA A 105 12.11 -3.58 -4.22
C ALA A 105 12.03 -2.46 -3.17
N GLU A 106 12.58 -1.30 -3.49
CA GLU A 106 12.58 -0.12 -2.60
C GLU A 106 11.19 0.53 -2.51
N ALA A 107 10.43 0.46 -3.62
CA ALA A 107 9.05 0.88 -3.68
C ALA A 107 8.25 -0.09 -4.56
N VAL A 108 6.97 -0.24 -4.22
CA VAL A 108 6.00 -0.99 -5.02
C VAL A 108 4.86 -0.06 -5.41
N THR A 109 4.53 -0.03 -6.70
CA THR A 109 3.32 0.63 -7.17
C THR A 109 2.12 -0.25 -6.89
N LEU A 110 1.22 0.21 -6.03
CA LEU A 110 -0.02 -0.52 -5.75
C LEU A 110 -0.92 -0.49 -6.99
N THR A 111 -1.22 -1.68 -7.51
CA THR A 111 -2.28 -1.91 -8.48
C THR A 111 -3.51 -2.47 -7.79
N THR A 112 -4.66 -2.51 -8.46
CA THR A 112 -5.87 -3.18 -7.95
C THR A 112 -5.64 -4.65 -7.57
N ALA A 113 -4.68 -5.33 -8.20
CA ALA A 113 -4.30 -6.70 -7.84
C ALA A 113 -3.54 -6.81 -6.50
N ASN A 114 -2.93 -5.70 -6.05
CA ASN A 114 -2.25 -5.62 -4.75
C ASN A 114 -3.18 -5.19 -3.62
N LEU A 115 -4.44 -4.87 -3.91
CA LEU A 115 -5.45 -4.48 -2.93
C LEU A 115 -6.42 -5.64 -2.71
N THR A 116 -6.74 -5.93 -1.44
CA THR A 116 -7.79 -6.89 -1.12
C THR A 116 -9.14 -6.42 -1.69
N SER A 117 -9.98 -7.38 -2.07
CA SER A 117 -11.35 -7.10 -2.51
C SER A 117 -12.05 -6.25 -1.46
N HIS A 118 -12.53 -5.09 -1.87
CA HIS A 118 -13.22 -4.13 -1.02
C HIS A 118 -14.35 -3.49 -1.82
N THR A 119 -15.35 -2.96 -1.11
CA THR A 119 -16.51 -2.29 -1.71
C THR A 119 -16.59 -0.85 -1.23
N HIS A 120 -17.23 -0.01 -2.04
CA HIS A 120 -17.54 1.36 -1.68
C HIS A 120 -19.05 1.55 -1.71
N THR A 121 -19.59 2.26 -0.72
CA THR A 121 -20.98 2.69 -0.75
C THR A 121 -21.12 3.86 -1.73
N ALA A 122 -21.68 3.61 -2.90
CA ALA A 122 -22.02 4.67 -3.84
C ALA A 122 -23.32 5.36 -3.40
N THR A 123 -23.28 6.67 -3.21
CA THR A 123 -24.50 7.47 -3.00
C THR A 123 -24.98 7.97 -4.36
N PHE A 124 -26.13 7.48 -4.81
CA PHE A 124 -26.79 8.00 -5.99
C PHE A 124 -27.58 9.26 -5.63
N THR A 125 -27.15 10.41 -6.14
CA THR A 125 -27.95 11.64 -6.08
C THR A 125 -28.62 11.82 -7.44
N PRO A 126 -29.95 11.69 -7.56
CA PRO A 126 -30.63 11.90 -8.82
C PRO A 126 -30.49 13.37 -9.26
N GLY A 127 -29.75 13.60 -10.35
CA GLY A 127 -29.69 14.89 -11.03
C GLY A 127 -30.83 14.99 -12.03
N VAL A 128 -31.84 15.81 -11.77
CA VAL A 128 -32.91 16.06 -12.74
C VAL A 128 -32.46 17.17 -13.69
N ASN A 129 -31.79 16.80 -14.78
CA ASN A 129 -31.50 17.72 -15.88
C ASN A 129 -32.75 17.85 -16.77
N GLY A 130 -33.72 18.64 -16.31
CA GLY A 130 -34.97 18.91 -17.02
C GLY A 130 -36.20 18.88 -16.12
N ALA A 131 -37.33 19.36 -16.65
CA ALA A 131 -38.61 19.29 -15.95
C ALA A 131 -39.05 17.83 -15.83
N ILE A 132 -39.27 17.35 -14.59
CA ILE A 132 -39.93 16.06 -14.36
C ILE A 132 -41.40 16.24 -14.77
N GLN A 133 -41.82 15.59 -15.85
CA GLN A 133 -43.24 15.52 -16.20
C GLN A 133 -43.91 14.53 -15.24
N ALA A 134 -44.59 15.06 -14.23
CA ALA A 134 -45.51 14.30 -13.40
C ALA A 134 -46.91 14.38 -14.01
N THR A 135 -47.42 13.27 -14.55
CA THR A 135 -48.82 13.18 -14.94
C THR A 135 -49.65 12.93 -13.68
N ALA A 136 -50.36 13.97 -13.25
CA ALA A 136 -51.31 13.94 -12.15
C ALA A 136 -52.68 13.48 -12.66
N THR A 137 -53.19 12.33 -12.21
CA THR A 137 -54.61 11.99 -12.39
C THR A 137 -55.37 12.40 -11.14
N MET A 138 -56.37 13.27 -11.31
CA MET A 138 -57.31 13.60 -10.24
C MET A 138 -58.52 12.69 -10.36
N GLN A 139 -58.71 11.79 -9.39
CA GLN A 139 -59.96 11.04 -9.28
C GLN A 139 -61.03 11.98 -8.77
N VAL A 140 -61.89 12.46 -9.67
CA VAL A 140 -63.17 13.07 -9.26
C VAL A 140 -64.03 11.92 -8.74
N ALA A 141 -64.07 11.75 -7.41
CA ALA A 141 -65.05 10.88 -6.79
C ALA A 141 -66.42 11.32 -7.31
N GLY A 142 -67.15 10.40 -7.95
CA GLY A 142 -68.37 10.70 -8.67
C GLY A 142 -69.29 11.56 -7.83
N VAL A 143 -69.33 12.86 -8.12
CA VAL A 143 -70.38 13.73 -7.60
C VAL A 143 -71.63 13.19 -8.26
N ALA A 144 -72.45 12.47 -7.50
CA ALA A 144 -73.82 12.20 -7.90
C ALA A 144 -74.36 13.57 -8.34
N ALA A 145 -74.74 13.69 -9.61
CA ALA A 145 -75.38 14.89 -10.11
C ALA A 145 -76.53 15.18 -9.13
N ASN A 146 -76.41 16.26 -8.35
CA ASN A 146 -77.48 16.64 -7.47
C ASN A 146 -78.58 17.17 -8.37
N SER A 147 -79.43 16.27 -8.85
CA SER A 147 -80.63 16.57 -9.63
C SER A 147 -81.64 17.22 -8.69
N ALA A 148 -81.41 18.49 -8.37
CA ALA A 148 -82.42 19.35 -7.78
C ALA A 148 -83.02 20.21 -8.91
N SER A 149 -84.16 19.73 -9.41
CA SER A 149 -85.20 20.49 -10.11
C SER A 149 -84.79 21.41 -11.29
N GLY A 150 -84.96 20.91 -12.52
CA GLY A 150 -85.57 21.67 -13.62
C GLY A 150 -84.75 22.76 -14.35
N GLY A 151 -83.45 22.91 -14.08
CA GLY A 151 -82.58 23.84 -14.82
C GLY A 151 -81.73 23.14 -15.89
N THR A 152 -81.57 23.77 -17.05
CA THR A 152 -80.67 23.32 -18.11
C THR A 152 -79.22 23.32 -17.61
N ASN A 153 -78.65 22.14 -17.39
CA ASN A 153 -77.25 21.93 -17.01
C ASN A 153 -76.29 22.16 -18.20
N ALA A 154 -76.38 23.34 -18.84
CA ALA A 154 -75.38 23.80 -19.77
C ALA A 154 -74.28 24.53 -18.97
N PRO A 155 -73.02 24.05 -18.98
CA PRO A 155 -71.94 24.76 -18.31
C PRO A 155 -71.75 26.11 -19.01
N THR A 156 -72.18 27.18 -18.34
CA THR A 156 -71.99 28.56 -18.79
C THR A 156 -71.07 29.28 -17.81
N PRO A 157 -70.25 30.25 -18.28
CA PRO A 157 -69.31 31.01 -17.43
C PRO A 157 -69.97 31.77 -16.27
N THR A 158 -71.28 31.98 -16.34
CA THR A 158 -72.08 32.68 -15.32
C THR A 158 -72.64 31.78 -14.23
N SER A 159 -72.73 30.46 -14.45
CA SER A 159 -73.46 29.57 -13.54
C SER A 159 -72.59 28.78 -12.56
N ASN A 160 -71.26 28.80 -12.68
CA ASN A 160 -70.31 28.20 -11.72
C ASN A 160 -70.66 26.78 -11.22
N ILE A 161 -71.36 25.97 -12.04
CA ILE A 161 -71.73 24.62 -11.65
C ILE A 161 -70.64 23.68 -12.16
N MET A 162 -69.78 23.23 -11.23
CA MET A 162 -69.47 21.81 -11.03
C MET A 162 -69.20 21.59 -9.52
N ALA A 163 -70.11 20.86 -8.86
CA ALA A 163 -70.06 20.34 -7.48
C ALA A 163 -70.37 21.30 -6.32
N GLY A 164 -71.19 20.80 -5.38
CA GLY A 164 -71.81 21.54 -4.29
C GLY A 164 -70.85 22.05 -3.22
N ASN A 165 -71.37 23.04 -2.50
CA ASN A 165 -70.71 23.85 -1.50
C ASN A 165 -70.22 23.04 -0.28
N ALA A 166 -68.94 22.67 -0.26
CA ALA A 166 -68.19 22.38 0.97
C ALA A 166 -66.67 22.62 0.77
N ALA A 167 -66.19 23.73 1.33
CA ALA A 167 -64.79 24.19 1.41
C ALA A 167 -64.09 24.62 0.10
N PRO A 168 -63.29 25.72 0.09
CA PRO A 168 -63.05 26.52 -1.10
C PRO A 168 -61.87 26.01 -1.92
N THR A 169 -62.10 25.11 -2.87
CA THR A 169 -61.18 24.92 -4.00
C THR A 169 -61.92 25.26 -5.28
N LYS A 170 -61.86 26.54 -5.69
CA LYS A 170 -62.41 26.98 -6.97
C LYS A 170 -61.54 26.39 -8.08
N MET A 171 -62.08 25.42 -8.82
CA MET A 171 -61.40 24.82 -9.98
C MET A 171 -61.50 25.68 -11.25
N TRP A 172 -62.29 26.76 -11.21
CA TRP A 172 -62.47 27.71 -12.31
C TRP A 172 -62.21 29.14 -11.85
N ALA A 173 -61.48 29.91 -12.67
CA ALA A 173 -61.29 31.33 -12.49
C ALA A 173 -61.75 32.08 -13.76
N PRO A 174 -62.57 33.14 -13.61
CA PRO A 174 -63.11 33.89 -14.76
C PRO A 174 -62.09 34.85 -15.43
N GLU A 175 -60.87 34.95 -14.88
CA GLU A 175 -59.79 35.81 -15.36
C GLU A 175 -58.43 35.13 -15.10
N PRO A 176 -57.37 35.34 -15.91
CA PRO A 176 -56.07 34.70 -15.70
C PRO A 176 -55.55 34.92 -14.27
N GLN A 177 -55.37 33.84 -13.52
CA GLN A 177 -54.80 33.87 -12.17
C GLN A 177 -53.31 33.53 -12.24
N THR A 178 -52.47 34.30 -11.55
CA THR A 178 -51.04 33.99 -11.38
C THR A 178 -50.75 33.19 -10.11
N ALA A 179 -51.72 33.10 -9.20
CA ALA A 179 -51.59 32.34 -7.96
C ALA A 179 -51.94 30.86 -8.17
N LEU A 180 -51.07 29.96 -7.70
CA LEU A 180 -51.28 28.52 -7.75
C LEU A 180 -52.16 28.05 -6.59
N VAL A 181 -53.09 27.13 -6.84
CA VAL A 181 -53.96 26.50 -5.82
C VAL A 181 -53.49 25.08 -5.55
N SER A 182 -53.24 24.73 -4.28
CA SER A 182 -52.86 23.37 -3.88
C SER A 182 -54.07 22.43 -3.91
N VAL A 183 -53.95 21.30 -4.63
CA VAL A 183 -54.97 20.24 -4.67
C VAL A 183 -54.54 19.12 -3.72
N GLY A 184 -55.40 18.77 -2.75
CA GLY A 184 -55.15 17.67 -1.80
C GLY A 184 -55.37 16.28 -2.43
N GLY A 185 -54.64 15.27 -1.96
CA GLY A 185 -54.80 13.87 -2.39
C GLY A 185 -54.09 13.49 -3.70
N LEU A 186 -53.20 14.35 -4.21
CA LEU A 186 -52.46 14.07 -5.43
C LEU A 186 -51.35 13.03 -5.19
N THR A 187 -51.50 11.84 -5.76
CA THR A 187 -50.41 10.86 -5.88
C THR A 187 -49.72 11.03 -7.23
N ALA A 188 -48.51 11.59 -7.23
CA ALA A 188 -47.68 11.66 -8.42
C ALA A 188 -46.98 10.30 -8.62
N ALA A 189 -47.40 9.52 -9.62
CA ALA A 189 -46.61 8.39 -10.10
C ALA A 189 -45.47 8.93 -10.96
N GLN A 190 -44.24 8.86 -10.46
CA GLN A 190 -43.06 9.15 -11.26
C GLN A 190 -42.80 7.97 -12.20
N SER A 191 -42.90 8.18 -13.51
CA SER A 191 -42.55 7.19 -14.53
C SER A 191 -41.47 7.79 -15.44
N GLY A 192 -40.28 7.20 -15.41
CA GLY A 192 -39.15 7.62 -16.23
C GLY A 192 -37.85 6.93 -15.79
N THR A 193 -36.94 6.72 -16.72
CA THR A 193 -35.58 6.26 -16.42
C THR A 193 -34.81 7.42 -15.79
N ILE A 194 -34.51 7.33 -14.49
CA ILE A 194 -33.63 8.29 -13.82
C ILE A 194 -32.21 8.00 -14.31
N VAL A 195 -31.67 8.89 -15.15
CA VAL A 195 -30.28 8.83 -15.61
C VAL A 195 -29.43 9.64 -14.63
N GLY A 196 -28.51 8.98 -13.93
CA GLY A 196 -27.51 9.63 -13.09
C GLY A 196 -26.19 8.88 -13.21
N GLN A 197 -25.09 9.59 -13.01
CA GLN A 197 -23.76 9.01 -13.09
C GLN A 197 -23.39 8.42 -11.73
N VAL A 198 -23.18 7.10 -11.66
CA VAL A 198 -22.50 6.48 -10.51
C VAL A 198 -21.01 6.61 -10.77
N ILE A 199 -20.41 7.68 -10.23
CA ILE A 199 -18.97 7.91 -10.34
C ILE A 199 -18.29 7.07 -9.26
N ASN A 200 -17.74 5.93 -9.68
CA ASN A 200 -16.76 5.20 -8.89
C ASN A 200 -15.38 5.66 -9.40
N ASP A 201 -14.90 6.80 -8.93
CA ASP A 201 -13.55 7.26 -9.27
C ASP A 201 -12.53 6.20 -8.84
N VAL A 202 -11.42 6.09 -9.59
CA VAL A 202 -10.30 5.25 -9.16
C VAL A 202 -9.76 5.82 -7.85
N ALA A 203 -10.09 5.14 -6.74
CA ALA A 203 -9.52 5.43 -5.44
C ALA A 203 -8.09 4.89 -5.36
N GLY A 204 -7.15 5.76 -5.01
CA GLY A 204 -5.72 5.46 -4.95
C GLY A 204 -5.01 5.96 -6.21
N GLY A 205 -4.23 7.03 -6.08
CA GLY A 205 -3.56 7.71 -7.19
C GLY A 205 -2.40 6.95 -7.82
N SER A 206 -2.41 5.61 -7.76
CA SER A 206 -1.36 4.69 -8.24
C SER A 206 0.06 5.17 -7.87
N LYS A 207 0.21 5.72 -6.67
CA LYS A 207 1.50 6.24 -6.21
C LYS A 207 2.33 5.08 -5.69
N PRO A 208 3.64 5.02 -6.03
CA PRO A 208 4.56 4.10 -5.38
C PRO A 208 4.55 4.33 -3.88
N VAL A 209 4.47 3.24 -3.12
CA VAL A 209 4.60 3.26 -1.66
C VAL A 209 5.96 2.67 -1.29
N PRO A 210 6.75 3.33 -0.43
CA PRO A 210 8.01 2.77 0.03
C PRO A 210 7.76 1.47 0.79
N THR A 211 8.47 0.41 0.42
CA THR A 211 8.39 -0.91 1.05
C THR A 211 9.56 -1.18 2.00
N ILE A 212 10.48 -0.22 2.12
CA ILE A 212 11.63 -0.31 3.02
C ILE A 212 11.26 0.14 4.44
N SER A 213 11.72 -0.63 5.42
CA SER A 213 11.71 -0.23 6.83
C SER A 213 12.65 0.95 7.07
N PRO A 214 12.55 1.67 8.20
CA PRO A 214 13.55 2.67 8.59
C PRO A 214 14.96 2.05 8.58
N GLN A 215 15.91 2.72 7.92
CA GLN A 215 17.27 2.23 7.71
C GLN A 215 18.30 3.29 8.09
N GLN A 216 19.43 2.84 8.62
CA GLN A 216 20.62 3.65 8.84
C GLN A 216 21.72 3.12 7.92
N GLY A 217 22.27 3.99 7.08
CA GLY A 217 23.38 3.64 6.20
C GLY A 217 24.65 3.35 7.01
N LEU A 218 25.25 2.18 6.76
CA LEU A 218 26.56 1.78 7.22
C LEU A 218 27.36 1.26 6.01
N THR A 219 28.69 1.26 6.12
CA THR A 219 29.54 0.73 5.07
C THR A 219 29.72 -0.77 5.25
N TYR A 220 29.40 -1.53 4.21
CA TYR A 220 29.71 -2.95 4.13
C TYR A 220 31.12 -3.16 3.55
N CYS A 221 31.91 -3.98 4.24
CA CYS A 221 33.27 -4.31 3.86
C CYS A 221 33.44 -5.82 3.76
N ILE A 222 34.17 -6.29 2.75
CA ILE A 222 34.50 -7.70 2.55
C ILE A 222 36.01 -7.92 2.69
N ALA A 223 36.40 -8.94 3.46
CA ALA A 223 37.78 -9.33 3.64
C ALA A 223 38.33 -9.93 2.33
N VAL A 224 39.35 -9.28 1.77
CA VAL A 224 40.02 -9.73 0.55
C VAL A 224 41.34 -10.46 0.83
N SER A 225 41.87 -10.28 2.04
CA SER A 225 43.06 -10.94 2.58
C SER A 225 42.75 -11.46 3.99
N GLY A 226 43.49 -12.47 4.44
CA GLY A 226 43.28 -13.13 5.74
C GLY A 226 43.45 -14.65 5.70
N VAL A 227 42.84 -15.34 6.65
CA VAL A 227 42.91 -16.81 6.78
C VAL A 227 41.95 -17.44 5.77
N TYR A 228 42.43 -18.43 5.01
CA TYR A 228 41.55 -19.20 4.12
C TYR A 228 40.61 -20.10 4.95
N PRO A 229 39.28 -20.03 4.76
CA PRO A 229 38.35 -20.85 5.52
C PRO A 229 38.51 -22.35 5.21
N PRO A 230 38.65 -23.24 6.22
CA PRO A 230 38.66 -24.67 5.99
C PRO A 230 37.26 -25.13 5.55
N ARG A 231 37.20 -26.05 4.57
CA ARG A 231 35.96 -26.76 4.23
C ARG A 231 35.83 -27.96 5.19
N PRO A 232 34.71 -28.08 5.94
CA PRO A 232 34.46 -29.24 6.78
C PRO A 232 34.25 -30.51 5.94
#